data_AF-H1Y0X4-F1
#
_entry.id   AF-H1Y0X4-F1
#
_cell.length_a   1.000
_cell.length_b   1.000
_cell.length_c   1.000
_cell.angle_alpha   90.00
_cell.angle_beta   90.00
_cell.angle_gamma   90.00
#
_symmetry.space_group_name_H-M   'P 1'
#
loop_
_entity.id
_entity.type
_entity.pdbx_description
1 polymer ?
#
loop_
_entity_poly.entity_id
_entity_poly.type
_entity_poly.pdbx_seq_one_letter_code
_entity_poly.pdbx_strand_id
1 'polypeptide(L)'
;MKRILLSIITILTSIQTYGQQKDIYLFCYFKNNGQDGLHLAYSNDGLKWQALKGDSSFLKPMVSKDKIMRDPCIIRGADGLFHMVWTDSWTDRGIGYASSKDLIHWSEQVQLPVMEHEPTAQNCWAPEITYDDATKTYMIYWATTIPNRFPQPDTSAEGKKNNHRIYYQTTKDFKTYSDTKLLYDEGFSVIDATIVKDGKQFMMFLKDETKSPVQKNLHIAYSKKLTGPYSKPTAKITGDYWAEGPTSFKIGDKWLVYFDRYREHRYGAISSTDLSHWTDISNRIDLPKGIRHGSILKITPQELTVLQQ
;
A
#
# COMPACT_ATOMS: atom_id res chain seq x y z
N MET A 1 12.15 78.78 -16.88
CA MET A 1 12.19 77.90 -15.69
C MET A 1 11.26 76.72 -15.94
N LYS A 2 11.80 75.51 -16.12
CA LYS A 2 11.07 74.29 -16.51
C LYS A 2 10.29 73.73 -15.30
N ARG A 3 9.00 73.47 -15.46
CA ARG A 3 8.15 72.76 -14.47
C ARG A 3 8.35 71.26 -14.65
N ILE A 4 8.78 70.57 -13.60
CA ILE A 4 8.93 69.11 -13.55
C ILE A 4 7.65 68.55 -12.92
N LEU A 5 6.88 67.76 -13.67
CA LEU A 5 5.79 66.94 -13.14
C LEU A 5 6.40 65.65 -12.56
N LEU A 6 6.22 65.42 -11.25
CA LEU A 6 6.46 64.11 -10.65
C LEU A 6 5.20 63.24 -10.84
N SER A 7 5.32 62.20 -11.67
CA SER A 7 4.33 61.12 -11.73
C SER A 7 4.64 60.10 -10.63
N ILE A 8 3.72 59.95 -9.68
CA ILE A 8 3.77 58.91 -8.64
C ILE A 8 3.27 57.61 -9.26
N ILE A 9 4.16 56.64 -9.43
CA ILE A 9 3.82 55.27 -9.83
C ILE A 9 3.54 54.47 -8.56
N THR A 10 2.27 54.13 -8.33
CA THR A 10 1.86 53.26 -7.23
C THR A 10 2.05 51.80 -7.65
N ILE A 11 3.07 51.14 -7.10
CA ILE A 11 3.29 49.70 -7.30
C ILE A 11 2.39 48.95 -6.33
N LEU A 12 1.33 48.32 -6.85
CA LEU A 12 0.52 47.34 -6.10
C LEU A 12 1.27 46.01 -6.07
N THR A 13 1.87 45.69 -4.93
CA THR A 13 2.38 44.34 -4.63
C THR A 13 1.21 43.45 -4.19
N SER A 14 0.79 42.52 -5.06
CA SER A 14 -0.13 41.45 -4.70
C SER A 14 0.59 40.44 -3.80
N ILE A 15 0.23 40.43 -2.52
CA ILE A 15 0.66 39.38 -1.59
C ILE A 15 -0.14 38.12 -1.96
N GLN A 16 0.48 37.22 -2.73
CA GLN A 16 -0.04 35.86 -2.87
C GLN A 16 0.16 35.14 -1.54
N THR A 17 -0.90 35.03 -0.76
CA THR A 17 -0.96 34.09 0.36
C THR A 17 -0.89 32.68 -0.23
N TYR A 18 0.30 32.06 -0.21
CA TYR A 18 0.43 30.62 -0.42
C TYR A 18 -0.29 29.93 0.73
N GLY A 19 -1.58 29.66 0.57
CA GLY A 19 -2.31 28.77 1.46
C GLY A 19 -1.60 27.43 1.45
N GLN A 20 -1.17 26.95 2.63
CA GLN A 20 -0.58 25.63 2.79
C GLN A 20 -1.55 24.61 2.17
N GLN A 21 -1.14 23.98 1.06
CA GLN A 21 -1.96 22.98 0.39
C GLN A 21 -2.21 21.85 1.38
N LYS A 22 -3.47 21.67 1.77
CA LYS A 22 -3.86 20.64 2.72
C LYS A 22 -3.69 19.28 2.06
N ASP A 23 -2.91 18.40 2.67
CA ASP A 23 -2.78 17.00 2.23
C ASP A 23 -4.16 16.33 2.27
N ILE A 24 -4.53 15.64 1.19
CA ILE A 24 -5.71 14.78 1.12
C ILE A 24 -5.22 13.36 0.93
N TYR A 25 -5.74 12.45 1.75
CA TYR A 25 -5.42 11.04 1.70
C TYR A 25 -6.57 10.28 1.06
N LEU A 26 -6.23 9.31 0.22
CA LEU A 26 -7.15 8.36 -0.39
C LEU A 26 -6.77 6.97 0.10
N PHE A 27 -7.77 6.20 0.55
CA PHE A 27 -7.62 4.82 0.93
C PHE A 27 -8.32 3.98 -0.13
N CYS A 28 -7.58 3.13 -0.84
CA CYS A 28 -8.16 2.08 -1.66
C CYS A 28 -8.30 0.80 -0.85
N TYR A 29 -9.47 0.18 -0.92
CA TYR A 29 -9.78 -1.00 -0.15
C TYR A 29 -10.75 -1.92 -0.88
N PHE A 30 -10.96 -3.09 -0.32
CA PHE A 30 -12.02 -4.00 -0.74
C PHE A 30 -12.93 -4.32 0.45
N LYS A 31 -14.06 -4.96 0.16
CA LYS A 31 -15.02 -5.44 1.16
C LYS A 31 -15.24 -6.93 1.01
N ASN A 32 -15.70 -7.57 2.09
CA ASN A 32 -15.99 -9.01 2.13
C ASN A 32 -14.80 -9.84 1.64
N ASN A 33 -14.96 -10.57 0.52
CA ASN A 33 -13.90 -11.37 -0.09
C ASN A 33 -13.36 -10.78 -1.39
N GLY A 34 -13.70 -9.53 -1.72
CA GLY A 34 -13.18 -8.83 -2.89
C GLY A 34 -13.99 -8.99 -4.18
N GLN A 35 -15.17 -9.62 -4.14
CA GLN A 35 -15.99 -9.83 -5.33
C GLN A 35 -16.57 -8.54 -5.91
N ASP A 36 -16.80 -7.52 -5.06
CA ASP A 36 -17.36 -6.24 -5.49
C ASP A 36 -16.31 -5.33 -6.14
N GLY A 37 -15.03 -5.50 -5.77
CA GLY A 37 -13.91 -4.78 -6.38
C GLY A 37 -13.35 -3.64 -5.55
N LEU A 38 -12.86 -2.61 -6.26
CA LEU A 38 -12.19 -1.45 -5.69
C LEU A 38 -13.19 -0.50 -5.02
N HIS A 39 -12.99 -0.20 -3.76
CA HIS A 39 -13.67 0.90 -3.07
C HIS A 39 -12.65 1.97 -2.69
N LEU A 40 -13.12 3.23 -2.60
CA LEU A 40 -12.28 4.37 -2.26
C LEU A 40 -12.91 5.17 -1.12
N ALA A 41 -12.09 5.63 -0.18
CA ALA A 41 -12.47 6.58 0.86
C ALA A 41 -11.41 7.67 0.97
N TYR A 42 -11.80 8.87 1.35
CA TYR A 42 -10.88 9.98 1.52
C TYR A 42 -10.83 10.48 2.95
N SER A 43 -9.72 11.11 3.32
CA SER A 43 -9.55 11.79 4.59
C SER A 43 -8.76 13.09 4.42
N ASN A 44 -9.16 14.12 5.17
CA ASN A 44 -8.45 15.40 5.25
C ASN A 44 -7.49 15.49 6.43
N ASP A 45 -7.57 14.54 7.37
CA ASP A 45 -6.79 14.52 8.61
C ASP A 45 -6.10 13.17 8.84
N GLY A 46 -6.27 12.22 7.91
CA GLY A 46 -5.73 10.86 7.97
C GLY A 46 -6.25 10.05 9.15
N LEU A 47 -7.36 10.45 9.79
CA LEU A 47 -7.98 9.77 10.93
C LEU A 47 -9.46 9.46 10.67
N LYS A 48 -10.21 10.42 10.11
CA LYS A 48 -11.62 10.26 9.76
C LYS A 48 -11.75 10.06 8.26
N TRP A 49 -12.31 8.92 7.87
CA TRP A 49 -12.42 8.49 6.48
C TRP A 49 -13.87 8.47 6.02
N GLN A 50 -14.14 9.10 4.89
CA GLN A 50 -15.45 9.11 4.26
C GLN A 50 -15.39 8.31 2.96
N ALA A 51 -16.25 7.30 2.85
CA ALA A 51 -16.39 6.53 1.61
C ALA A 51 -16.86 7.43 0.46
N LEU A 52 -16.25 7.25 -0.71
CA LEU A 52 -16.65 7.91 -1.94
C LEU A 52 -17.79 7.14 -2.62
N LYS A 53 -18.58 7.83 -3.45
CA LYS A 53 -19.72 7.27 -4.20
C LYS A 53 -20.65 6.38 -3.37
N GLY A 54 -20.97 6.81 -2.15
CA GLY A 54 -21.84 6.03 -1.25
C GLY A 54 -21.31 4.64 -0.92
N ASP A 55 -19.99 4.46 -0.92
CA ASP A 55 -19.30 3.18 -0.72
C ASP A 55 -19.56 2.14 -1.83
N SER A 56 -19.85 2.61 -3.05
CA SER A 56 -19.95 1.74 -4.24
C SER A 56 -18.58 1.44 -4.85
N SER A 57 -18.50 0.32 -5.55
CA SER A 57 -17.29 -0.11 -6.26
C SER A 57 -16.96 0.80 -7.45
N PHE A 58 -15.70 1.21 -7.55
CA PHE A 58 -15.11 1.97 -8.64
C PHE A 58 -14.62 1.09 -9.78
N LEU A 59 -14.22 -0.15 -9.50
CA LEU A 59 -13.72 -1.09 -10.50
C LEU A 59 -13.99 -2.52 -10.05
N LYS A 60 -14.78 -3.26 -10.83
CA LYS A 60 -15.03 -4.69 -10.59
C LYS A 60 -13.90 -5.54 -11.15
N PRO A 61 -13.44 -6.59 -10.46
CA PRO A 61 -12.43 -7.52 -10.98
C PRO A 61 -12.96 -8.34 -12.15
N MET A 62 -12.17 -8.43 -13.22
CA MET A 62 -12.54 -9.15 -14.45
C MET A 62 -11.54 -10.25 -14.84
N VAL A 63 -10.34 -10.22 -14.27
CA VAL A 63 -9.23 -11.14 -14.57
C VAL A 63 -9.10 -12.26 -13.55
N SER A 64 -8.34 -13.30 -13.91
CA SER A 64 -8.18 -14.59 -13.22
C SER A 64 -9.43 -15.48 -13.21
N LYS A 65 -9.26 -16.70 -12.69
CA LYS A 65 -10.35 -17.68 -12.51
C LYS A 65 -11.35 -17.28 -11.42
N ASP A 66 -10.89 -16.64 -10.34
CA ASP A 66 -11.72 -16.34 -9.17
C ASP A 66 -12.38 -14.96 -9.29
N LYS A 67 -11.81 -14.06 -10.11
CA LYS A 67 -12.31 -12.69 -10.35
C LYS A 67 -12.61 -11.97 -9.03
N ILE A 68 -11.62 -11.93 -8.15
CA ILE A 68 -11.67 -11.15 -6.91
C ILE A 68 -10.67 -9.99 -6.98
N MET A 69 -10.88 -8.97 -6.16
CA MET A 69 -9.93 -7.90 -5.91
C MET A 69 -9.74 -7.78 -4.41
N ARG A 70 -8.62 -8.31 -3.91
CA ARG A 70 -8.22 -8.12 -2.52
C ARG A 70 -6.92 -7.35 -2.44
N ASP A 71 -6.75 -6.65 -1.34
CA ASP A 71 -5.51 -5.97 -0.99
C ASP A 71 -5.05 -4.98 -2.08
N PRO A 72 -5.93 -4.10 -2.62
CA PRO A 72 -5.55 -3.22 -3.71
C PRO A 72 -4.48 -2.21 -3.25
N CYS A 73 -3.42 -2.12 -4.03
CA CYS A 73 -2.36 -1.12 -3.88
C CYS A 73 -2.41 -0.13 -5.05
N ILE A 74 -2.55 1.16 -4.76
CA ILE A 74 -2.52 2.22 -5.78
C ILE A 74 -1.36 3.17 -5.47
N ILE A 75 -0.52 3.42 -6.47
CA ILE A 75 0.48 4.49 -6.44
C ILE A 75 0.25 5.49 -7.56
N ARG A 76 0.75 6.72 -7.37
CA ARG A 76 1.00 7.64 -8.47
C ARG A 76 2.37 7.35 -9.07
N GLY A 77 2.40 6.99 -10.34
CA GLY A 77 3.61 6.82 -11.13
C GLY A 77 4.30 8.13 -11.46
N ALA A 78 5.61 8.04 -11.73
CA ALA A 78 6.42 9.13 -12.25
C ALA A 78 6.05 9.55 -13.68
N ASP A 79 5.26 8.73 -14.38
CA ASP A 79 4.63 9.04 -15.67
C ASP A 79 3.32 9.84 -15.53
N GLY A 80 2.88 10.11 -14.30
CA GLY A 80 1.66 10.84 -13.98
C GLY A 80 0.39 9.98 -13.96
N LEU A 81 0.50 8.68 -14.22
CA LEU A 81 -0.63 7.74 -14.10
C LEU A 81 -0.77 7.25 -12.65
N PHE A 82 -1.94 6.71 -12.34
CA PHE A 82 -2.14 5.83 -11.20
C PHE A 82 -1.97 4.39 -11.67
N HIS A 83 -1.20 3.61 -10.93
CA HIS A 83 -1.02 2.17 -11.17
C HIS A 83 -1.59 1.40 -9.99
N MET A 84 -2.38 0.38 -10.31
CA MET A 84 -2.99 -0.50 -9.31
C MET A 84 -2.57 -1.94 -9.53
N VAL A 85 -2.26 -2.63 -8.44
CA VAL A 85 -2.15 -4.09 -8.36
C VAL A 85 -3.05 -4.63 -7.27
N TRP A 86 -3.45 -5.91 -7.38
CA TRP A 86 -4.28 -6.58 -6.37
C TRP A 86 -4.13 -8.10 -6.43
N THR A 87 -4.50 -8.77 -5.33
CA THR A 87 -4.68 -10.23 -5.30
C THR A 87 -5.92 -10.59 -6.11
N ASP A 88 -5.76 -11.30 -7.23
CA ASP A 88 -6.85 -11.64 -8.15
C ASP A 88 -7.48 -13.02 -7.90
N SER A 89 -6.78 -13.92 -7.20
CA SER A 89 -7.21 -15.27 -6.83
C SER A 89 -6.54 -15.76 -5.54
N TRP A 90 -7.18 -16.72 -4.87
CA TRP A 90 -6.63 -17.37 -3.68
C TRP A 90 -5.50 -18.35 -3.98
N THR A 91 -5.49 -18.95 -5.18
CA THR A 91 -4.65 -20.11 -5.52
C THR A 91 -4.08 -20.03 -6.93
N ASP A 92 -3.78 -18.82 -7.39
CA ASP A 92 -3.22 -18.56 -8.72
C ASP A 92 -1.80 -17.99 -8.60
N ARG A 93 -1.07 -18.02 -9.72
CA ARG A 93 0.32 -17.54 -9.83
C ARG A 93 0.43 -16.14 -10.44
N GLY A 94 -0.72 -15.49 -10.64
CA GLY A 94 -0.82 -14.13 -11.15
C GLY A 94 -1.25 -13.12 -10.10
N ILE A 95 -1.16 -11.84 -10.47
CA ILE A 95 -1.78 -10.72 -9.77
C ILE A 95 -2.50 -9.85 -10.80
N GLY A 96 -3.52 -9.12 -10.36
CA GLY A 96 -4.18 -8.16 -11.25
C GLY A 96 -3.40 -6.86 -11.38
N TYR A 97 -3.51 -6.21 -12.54
CA TYR A 97 -2.95 -4.89 -12.83
C TYR A 97 -3.91 -4.04 -13.68
N ALA A 98 -3.98 -2.75 -13.38
CA ALA A 98 -4.62 -1.73 -14.21
C ALA A 98 -3.98 -0.37 -13.95
N SER A 99 -4.15 0.57 -14.88
CA SER A 99 -3.73 1.96 -14.72
C SER A 99 -4.86 2.94 -14.98
N SER A 100 -4.79 4.14 -14.44
CA SER A 100 -5.79 5.19 -14.62
C SER A 100 -5.15 6.57 -14.64
N LYS A 101 -5.78 7.52 -15.33
CA LYS A 101 -5.39 8.94 -15.28
C LYS A 101 -6.08 9.70 -14.14
N ASP A 102 -7.22 9.20 -13.65
CA ASP A 102 -8.14 9.96 -12.82
C ASP A 102 -8.80 9.13 -11.71
N LEU A 103 -8.36 7.89 -11.50
CA LEU A 103 -8.87 6.92 -10.53
C LEU A 103 -10.33 6.47 -10.78
N ILE A 104 -10.94 6.89 -11.88
CA ILE A 104 -12.32 6.55 -12.29
C ILE A 104 -12.30 5.68 -13.54
N HIS A 105 -11.61 6.14 -14.58
CA HIS A 105 -11.49 5.44 -15.84
C HIS A 105 -10.22 4.61 -15.83
N TRP A 106 -10.39 3.31 -15.64
CA TRP A 106 -9.30 2.35 -15.59
C TRP A 106 -9.05 1.73 -16.97
N SER A 107 -7.79 1.42 -17.26
CA SER A 107 -7.40 0.62 -18.41
C SER A 107 -8.05 -0.76 -18.36
N GLU A 108 -7.97 -1.48 -19.48
CA GLU A 108 -8.22 -2.92 -19.45
C GLU A 108 -7.34 -3.58 -18.38
N GLN A 109 -7.96 -4.51 -17.63
CA GLN A 109 -7.27 -5.24 -16.57
C GLN A 109 -6.40 -6.33 -17.19
N VAL A 110 -5.20 -6.49 -16.65
CA VAL A 110 -4.25 -7.53 -17.06
C VAL A 110 -3.94 -8.39 -15.86
N GLN A 111 -3.87 -9.71 -16.05
CA GLN A 111 -3.26 -10.60 -15.06
C GLN A 111 -1.76 -10.68 -15.35
N LEU A 112 -0.93 -10.19 -14.44
CA LEU A 112 0.52 -10.30 -14.51
C LEU A 112 0.94 -11.68 -14.00
N PRO A 113 1.62 -12.53 -14.81
CA PRO A 113 1.97 -13.91 -14.46
C PRO A 113 3.25 -13.99 -13.59
N VAL A 114 3.24 -13.32 -12.44
CA VAL A 114 4.45 -13.03 -11.65
C VAL A 114 5.15 -14.27 -11.06
N MET A 115 4.45 -15.39 -10.91
CA MET A 115 5.01 -16.67 -10.44
C MET A 115 4.82 -17.82 -11.44
N GLU A 116 4.46 -17.56 -12.71
CA GLU A 116 4.14 -18.64 -13.67
C GLU A 116 5.31 -19.59 -13.95
N HIS A 117 6.54 -19.09 -13.81
CA HIS A 117 7.78 -19.88 -13.93
C HIS A 117 7.98 -20.89 -12.78
N GLU A 118 7.25 -20.77 -11.67
CA GLU A 118 7.33 -21.65 -10.50
C GLU A 118 6.05 -22.50 -10.40
N PRO A 119 6.02 -23.71 -10.99
CA PRO A 119 4.79 -24.50 -11.15
C PRO A 119 4.18 -24.97 -9.82
N THR A 120 4.97 -25.00 -8.75
CA THR A 120 4.53 -25.36 -7.39
C THR A 120 4.18 -24.14 -6.53
N ALA A 121 4.33 -22.92 -7.04
CA ALA A 121 3.85 -21.72 -6.37
C ALA A 121 2.34 -21.82 -6.15
N GLN A 122 1.90 -21.62 -4.91
CA GLN A 122 0.52 -21.81 -4.52
C GLN A 122 -0.33 -20.55 -4.65
N ASN A 123 0.30 -19.38 -4.61
CA ASN A 123 -0.41 -18.11 -4.50
C ASN A 123 0.48 -16.90 -4.85
N CYS A 124 -0.14 -15.76 -5.16
CA CYS A 124 0.47 -14.43 -5.15
C CYS A 124 -0.44 -13.46 -4.39
N TRP A 125 -0.13 -13.17 -3.13
CA TRP A 125 -1.01 -12.41 -2.24
C TRP A 125 -0.45 -11.04 -1.87
N ALA A 126 -1.38 -10.11 -1.62
CA ALA A 126 -1.14 -8.75 -1.17
C ALA A 126 -0.03 -8.04 -1.95
N PRO A 127 -0.16 -7.92 -3.28
CA PRO A 127 0.85 -7.22 -4.04
C PRO A 127 0.83 -5.72 -3.75
N GLU A 128 2.01 -5.12 -3.65
CA GLU A 128 2.19 -3.68 -3.55
C GLU A 128 3.22 -3.16 -4.55
N ILE A 129 3.19 -1.84 -4.81
CA ILE A 129 4.12 -1.15 -5.71
C ILE A 129 4.86 -0.06 -4.93
N THR A 130 6.17 -0.01 -5.07
CA THR A 130 6.99 1.10 -4.57
C THR A 130 7.88 1.63 -5.68
N TYR A 131 7.96 2.94 -5.84
CA TYR A 131 8.84 3.60 -6.80
C TYR A 131 10.12 4.10 -6.14
N ASP A 132 11.27 3.83 -6.76
CA ASP A 132 12.54 4.45 -6.41
C ASP A 132 12.91 5.53 -7.43
N ASP A 133 12.84 6.80 -6.99
CA ASP A 133 13.21 7.95 -7.80
C ASP A 133 14.69 8.00 -8.15
N ALA A 134 15.57 7.34 -7.39
CA ALA A 134 17.01 7.33 -7.65
C ALA A 134 17.36 6.43 -8.86
N THR A 135 16.69 5.28 -8.98
CA THR A 135 16.92 4.34 -10.09
C THR A 135 15.86 4.43 -11.18
N LYS A 136 14.83 5.27 -10.99
CA LYS A 136 13.67 5.41 -11.88
C LYS A 136 12.99 4.05 -12.15
N THR A 137 12.82 3.26 -11.08
CA THR A 137 12.33 1.87 -11.17
C THR A 137 11.17 1.66 -10.20
N TYR A 138 10.13 0.99 -10.66
CA TYR A 138 9.07 0.44 -9.81
C TYR A 138 9.45 -0.97 -9.38
N MET A 139 9.16 -1.30 -8.12
CA MET A 139 9.19 -2.67 -7.62
C MET A 139 7.76 -3.09 -7.30
N ILE A 140 7.33 -4.20 -7.88
CA ILE A 140 6.08 -4.88 -7.52
C ILE A 140 6.49 -6.08 -6.67
N TYR A 141 5.88 -6.23 -5.50
CA TYR A 141 6.26 -7.28 -4.53
C TYR A 141 5.03 -7.88 -3.87
N TRP A 142 5.09 -9.17 -3.54
CA TRP A 142 3.96 -9.96 -3.07
C TRP A 142 4.43 -11.16 -2.22
N ALA A 143 3.50 -11.80 -1.53
CA ALA A 143 3.77 -13.00 -0.74
C ALA A 143 3.40 -14.29 -1.50
N THR A 144 4.30 -15.27 -1.52
CA THR A 144 4.07 -16.58 -2.15
C THR A 144 4.56 -17.71 -1.26
N THR A 145 3.77 -18.79 -1.18
CA THR A 145 4.21 -20.10 -0.68
C THR A 145 4.69 -20.97 -1.84
N ILE A 146 5.88 -21.55 -1.68
CA ILE A 146 6.38 -22.64 -2.51
C ILE A 146 6.65 -23.84 -1.58
N PRO A 147 5.90 -24.95 -1.70
CA PRO A 147 6.03 -26.09 -0.80
C PRO A 147 7.46 -26.62 -0.71
N ASN A 148 7.92 -26.91 0.51
CA ASN A 148 9.25 -27.44 0.81
C ASN A 148 10.44 -26.57 0.35
N ARG A 149 10.23 -25.30 -0.02
CA ARG A 149 11.32 -24.40 -0.43
C ARG A 149 12.14 -23.91 0.76
N PHE A 150 11.49 -23.71 1.91
CA PHE A 150 12.11 -23.19 3.12
C PHE A 150 12.01 -24.22 4.24
N PRO A 151 13.04 -24.33 5.11
CA PRO A 151 13.15 -25.40 6.10
C PRO A 151 12.16 -25.27 7.26
N GLN A 152 11.57 -24.10 7.47
CA GLN A 152 10.63 -23.88 8.56
C GLN A 152 9.31 -24.61 8.30
N PRO A 153 8.71 -25.24 9.33
CA PRO A 153 7.44 -25.91 9.19
C PRO A 153 6.36 -24.90 8.79
N ASP A 154 5.51 -25.31 7.86
CA ASP A 154 4.40 -24.50 7.39
C ASP A 154 3.40 -24.23 8.52
N THR A 155 3.37 -22.99 9.01
CA THR A 155 2.67 -22.62 10.25
C THR A 155 1.76 -21.41 10.06
N SER A 156 1.08 -21.29 8.92
CA SER A 156 0.07 -20.23 8.74
C SER A 156 -1.23 -20.52 9.52
N ALA A 157 -2.03 -19.46 9.76
CA ALA A 157 -3.25 -19.56 10.57
C ALA A 157 -4.31 -20.51 9.99
N GLU A 158 -4.37 -20.63 8.66
CA GLU A 158 -5.52 -21.11 7.90
C GLU A 158 -5.60 -22.64 7.70
N GLY A 159 -4.79 -23.41 8.43
CA GLY A 159 -4.84 -24.88 8.39
C GLY A 159 -4.26 -25.51 7.11
N LYS A 160 -3.86 -24.68 6.15
CA LYS A 160 -3.00 -25.07 5.02
C LYS A 160 -1.54 -24.93 5.42
N LYS A 161 -0.71 -25.77 4.80
CA LYS A 161 0.74 -25.73 4.89
C LYS A 161 1.30 -24.53 4.10
N ASN A 162 0.98 -23.31 4.55
CA ASN A 162 1.58 -22.12 3.94
C ASN A 162 2.82 -21.67 4.73
N ASN A 163 3.84 -21.26 3.97
CA ASN A 163 5.12 -20.77 4.46
C ASN A 163 5.62 -19.72 3.47
N HIS A 164 5.07 -18.52 3.62
CA HIS A 164 5.23 -17.46 2.63
C HIS A 164 6.59 -16.78 2.76
N ARG A 165 7.10 -16.30 1.63
CA ARG A 165 8.14 -15.27 1.55
C ARG A 165 7.72 -14.15 0.62
N ILE A 166 8.39 -13.01 0.76
CA ILE A 166 8.17 -11.87 -0.12
C ILE A 166 9.06 -12.02 -1.35
N TYR A 167 8.43 -11.94 -2.52
CA TYR A 167 9.07 -11.95 -3.83
C TYR A 167 8.82 -10.62 -4.52
N TYR A 168 9.60 -10.32 -5.55
CA TYR A 168 9.43 -9.10 -6.32
C TYR A 168 9.84 -9.23 -7.78
N GLN A 169 9.30 -8.33 -8.59
CA GLN A 169 9.78 -7.97 -9.92
C GLN A 169 10.02 -6.45 -9.97
N THR A 170 10.85 -6.03 -10.91
CA THR A 170 11.05 -4.61 -11.21
C THR A 170 10.62 -4.27 -12.62
N THR A 171 10.14 -3.05 -12.81
CA THR A 171 9.75 -2.51 -14.12
C THR A 171 10.03 -1.00 -14.17
N LYS A 172 10.15 -0.45 -15.37
CA LYS A 172 10.20 1.00 -15.60
C LYS A 172 8.95 1.54 -16.29
N ASP A 173 8.12 0.65 -16.86
CA ASP A 173 7.07 1.02 -17.82
C ASP A 173 5.79 0.18 -17.70
N PHE A 174 5.73 -0.78 -16.75
CA PHE A 174 4.63 -1.73 -16.59
C PHE A 174 4.32 -2.58 -17.83
N LYS A 175 5.31 -2.75 -18.71
CA LYS A 175 5.24 -3.60 -19.91
C LYS A 175 6.36 -4.63 -19.91
N THR A 176 7.55 -4.22 -19.49
CA THR A 176 8.72 -5.07 -19.35
C THR A 176 9.04 -5.27 -17.88
N TYR A 177 9.26 -6.53 -17.49
CA TYR A 177 9.49 -6.92 -16.11
C TYR A 177 10.81 -7.70 -16.00
N SER A 178 11.54 -7.50 -14.91
CA SER A 178 12.66 -8.37 -14.58
C SER A 178 12.17 -9.78 -14.21
N ASP A 179 13.10 -10.73 -14.13
CA ASP A 179 12.82 -12.01 -13.47
C ASP A 179 12.40 -11.80 -12.01
N THR A 180 11.56 -12.72 -11.52
CA THR A 180 11.15 -12.75 -10.12
C THR A 180 12.31 -13.12 -9.21
N LYS A 181 12.44 -12.40 -8.09
CA LYS A 181 13.49 -12.62 -7.10
C LYS A 181 12.90 -12.66 -5.69
N LEU A 182 13.57 -13.40 -4.80
CA LEU A 182 13.28 -13.38 -3.37
C LEU A 182 13.68 -12.01 -2.81
N LEU A 183 12.75 -11.33 -2.13
CA LEU A 183 12.99 -10.04 -1.48
C LEU A 183 13.37 -10.20 -0.01
N TYR A 184 12.64 -11.06 0.71
CA TYR A 184 12.75 -11.15 2.15
C TYR A 184 12.55 -12.58 2.66
N ASP A 185 13.55 -13.07 3.39
CA ASP A 185 13.54 -14.34 4.12
C ASP A 185 14.42 -14.23 5.36
N GLU A 186 13.79 -14.06 6.52
CA GLU A 186 14.46 -14.06 7.83
C GLU A 186 14.05 -15.28 8.67
N GLY A 187 13.71 -16.38 7.99
CA GLY A 187 13.47 -17.67 8.62
C GLY A 187 12.13 -17.81 9.33
N PHE A 188 11.10 -17.10 8.90
CA PHE A 188 9.70 -17.26 9.32
C PHE A 188 8.74 -16.89 8.17
N SER A 189 7.48 -17.30 8.26
CA SER A 189 6.49 -16.99 7.23
C SER A 189 6.14 -15.51 7.24
N VAL A 190 6.29 -14.83 6.10
CA VAL A 190 6.07 -13.38 5.96
C VAL A 190 5.02 -13.08 4.91
N ILE A 191 4.05 -12.23 5.26
CA ILE A 191 3.05 -11.71 4.33
C ILE A 191 2.84 -10.20 4.53
N ASP A 192 2.03 -9.61 3.66
CA ASP A 192 1.54 -8.23 3.73
C ASP A 192 2.67 -7.21 3.94
N ALA A 193 3.62 -7.17 2.99
CA ALA A 193 4.67 -6.19 3.02
C ALA A 193 4.17 -4.83 2.49
N THR A 194 4.61 -3.74 3.12
CA THR A 194 4.43 -2.37 2.65
C THR A 194 5.75 -1.63 2.76
N ILE A 195 6.28 -1.11 1.65
CA ILE A 195 7.60 -0.50 1.59
C ILE A 195 7.48 0.99 1.26
N VAL A 196 8.03 1.81 2.16
CA VAL A 196 8.08 3.27 2.04
C VAL A 196 9.51 3.78 2.12
N LYS A 197 9.79 4.88 1.42
CA LYS A 197 11.09 5.57 1.51
C LYS A 197 11.08 6.51 2.71
N ASP A 198 12.10 6.40 3.55
CA ASP A 198 12.36 7.29 4.68
C ASP A 198 13.77 7.88 4.56
N GLY A 199 13.85 9.13 4.09
CA GLY A 199 15.13 9.77 3.79
C GLY A 199 15.94 8.99 2.75
N LYS A 200 17.10 8.46 3.16
CA LYS A 200 18.04 7.71 2.30
C LYS A 200 17.89 6.19 2.39
N GLN A 201 16.82 5.70 3.01
CA GLN A 201 16.59 4.27 3.19
C GLN A 201 15.15 3.90 2.86
N PHE A 202 14.92 2.61 2.69
CA PHE A 202 13.61 2.00 2.56
C PHE A 202 13.27 1.29 3.87
N MET A 203 12.02 1.40 4.25
CA MET A 203 11.43 0.80 5.43
C MET A 203 10.29 -0.10 4.97
N MET A 204 10.37 -1.39 5.29
CA MET A 204 9.36 -2.39 5.04
C MET A 204 8.61 -2.67 6.33
N PHE A 205 7.31 -2.36 6.37
CA PHE A 205 6.40 -2.95 7.33
C PHE A 205 6.02 -4.34 6.82
N LEU A 206 5.96 -5.33 7.72
CA LEU A 206 5.67 -6.71 7.37
C LEU A 206 4.94 -7.42 8.50
N LYS A 207 4.14 -8.44 8.16
CA LYS A 207 3.50 -9.31 9.13
C LYS A 207 4.32 -10.58 9.35
N ASP A 208 4.58 -10.91 10.61
CA ASP A 208 4.99 -12.26 11.00
C ASP A 208 3.75 -13.17 11.06
N GLU A 209 3.63 -14.07 10.08
CA GLU A 209 2.49 -14.97 9.93
C GLU A 209 2.64 -16.26 10.75
N THR A 210 3.64 -16.37 11.62
CA THR A 210 3.87 -17.55 12.46
C THR A 210 2.70 -17.79 13.44
N LYS A 211 2.12 -19.00 13.39
CA LYS A 211 1.02 -19.43 14.27
C LYS A 211 1.51 -20.01 15.60
N SER A 212 2.67 -20.66 15.65
CA SER A 212 3.17 -21.31 16.86
C SER A 212 4.71 -21.21 16.97
N PRO A 213 5.25 -20.51 17.98
CA PRO A 213 4.52 -19.65 18.92
C PRO A 213 3.78 -18.53 18.17
N VAL A 214 2.65 -18.07 18.71
CA VAL A 214 1.82 -17.05 18.05
C VAL A 214 2.60 -15.75 17.92
N GLN A 215 2.80 -15.30 16.68
CA GLN A 215 3.34 -13.97 16.39
C GLN A 215 2.21 -13.05 15.90
N LYS A 216 1.75 -13.21 14.65
CA LYS A 216 0.58 -12.50 14.08
C LYS A 216 0.58 -11.00 14.30
N ASN A 217 1.78 -10.43 14.27
CA ASN A 217 2.03 -9.05 14.62
C ASN A 217 2.91 -8.40 13.55
N LEU A 218 2.99 -7.07 13.59
CA LEU A 218 3.73 -6.31 12.61
C LEU A 218 5.15 -5.99 13.10
N HIS A 219 6.07 -5.93 12.16
CA HIS A 219 7.47 -5.56 12.38
C HIS A 219 7.94 -4.59 11.29
N ILE A 220 9.16 -4.09 11.46
CA ILE A 220 9.84 -3.24 10.49
C ILE A 220 11.18 -3.87 10.10
N ALA A 221 11.51 -3.82 8.82
CA ALA A 221 12.85 -4.13 8.30
C ALA A 221 13.37 -2.97 7.43
N TYR A 222 14.68 -2.76 7.39
CA TYR A 222 15.29 -1.61 6.71
C TYR A 222 16.28 -2.02 5.64
N SER A 223 16.38 -1.23 4.57
CA SER A 223 17.38 -1.40 3.51
C SER A 223 17.84 -0.05 2.95
N LYS A 224 19.06 0.03 2.42
CA LYS A 224 19.52 1.21 1.64
C LYS A 224 19.08 1.18 0.17
N LYS A 225 18.58 0.05 -0.32
CA LYS A 225 18.10 -0.15 -1.70
C LYS A 225 16.70 -0.73 -1.66
N LEU A 226 15.84 -0.32 -2.59
CA LEU A 226 14.47 -0.83 -2.67
C LEU A 226 14.43 -2.37 -2.77
N THR A 227 15.37 -2.96 -3.51
CA THR A 227 15.50 -4.40 -3.73
C THR A 227 16.28 -5.14 -2.64
N GLY A 228 16.54 -4.51 -1.49
CA GLY A 228 17.29 -5.12 -0.40
C GLY A 228 18.82 -5.16 -0.59
N PRO A 229 19.54 -5.94 0.24
CA PRO A 229 18.99 -6.78 1.31
C PRO A 229 18.34 -5.95 2.43
N TYR A 230 17.22 -6.43 2.97
CA TYR A 230 16.58 -5.86 4.15
C TYR A 230 17.17 -6.47 5.43
N SER A 231 17.10 -5.73 6.53
CA SER A 231 17.56 -6.19 7.84
C SER A 231 16.66 -7.26 8.45
N LYS A 232 17.15 -7.90 9.51
CA LYS A 232 16.30 -8.57 10.50
C LYS A 232 15.15 -7.67 10.95
N PRO A 233 13.98 -8.24 11.28
CA PRO A 233 12.85 -7.46 11.74
C PRO A 233 13.16 -6.84 13.12
N THR A 234 12.60 -5.66 13.38
CA THR A 234 12.57 -5.06 14.72
C THR A 234 11.78 -5.93 15.71
N ALA A 235 11.70 -5.52 16.97
CA ALA A 235 10.63 -6.00 17.85
C ALA A 235 9.24 -5.69 17.25
N LYS A 236 8.21 -6.42 17.71
CA LYS A 236 6.82 -6.20 17.29
C LYS A 236 6.39 -4.76 17.58
N ILE A 237 5.67 -4.14 16.64
CA ILE A 237 5.18 -2.75 16.76
C ILE A 237 3.70 -2.67 17.14
N THR A 238 3.00 -3.80 17.14
CA THR A 238 1.59 -3.92 17.54
C THR A 238 1.44 -4.59 18.91
N GLY A 239 0.30 -4.34 19.58
CA GLY A 239 -0.05 -4.96 20.85
C GLY A 239 -0.44 -6.44 20.76
N ASP A 240 -1.06 -6.97 21.81
CA ASP A 240 -1.44 -8.39 21.94
C ASP A 240 -2.76 -8.73 21.22
N TYR A 241 -2.78 -8.47 19.92
CA TYR A 241 -3.87 -8.76 19.00
C TYR A 241 -3.30 -9.16 17.65
N TRP A 242 -4.09 -9.85 16.83
CA TRP A 242 -3.66 -10.28 15.51
C TRP A 242 -3.84 -9.12 14.53
N ALA A 243 -2.75 -8.72 13.87
CA ALA A 243 -2.71 -7.61 12.93
C ALA A 243 -2.20 -8.10 11.57
N GLU A 244 -2.79 -7.58 10.49
CA GLU A 244 -2.40 -7.88 9.12
C GLU A 244 -2.65 -6.70 8.19
N GLY A 245 -2.10 -6.76 6.98
CA GLY A 245 -2.31 -5.74 5.96
C GLY A 245 -1.92 -4.31 6.37
N PRO A 246 -0.65 -4.07 6.75
CA PRO A 246 -0.21 -2.72 7.05
C PRO A 246 -0.41 -1.79 5.85
N THR A 247 -0.64 -0.51 6.14
CA THR A 247 -0.44 0.59 5.18
C THR A 247 0.04 1.78 5.97
N SER A 248 1.01 2.53 5.45
CA SER A 248 1.72 3.56 6.21
C SER A 248 1.85 4.87 5.47
N PHE A 249 1.77 5.97 6.22
CA PHE A 249 1.95 7.33 5.69
C PHE A 249 2.35 8.28 6.82
N LYS A 250 2.80 9.50 6.45
CA LYS A 250 3.13 10.56 7.41
C LYS A 250 2.08 11.65 7.44
N ILE A 251 1.81 12.17 8.65
CA ILE A 251 1.09 13.43 8.89
C ILE A 251 2.02 14.32 9.72
N GLY A 252 2.54 15.38 9.09
CA GLY A 252 3.68 16.11 9.65
C GLY A 252 4.86 15.14 9.88
N ASP A 253 5.41 15.15 11.09
CA ASP A 253 6.53 14.27 11.47
C ASP A 253 6.08 12.91 12.03
N LYS A 254 4.78 12.65 12.11
CA LYS A 254 4.24 11.42 12.70
C LYS A 254 3.94 10.39 11.62
N TRP A 255 4.53 9.21 11.78
CA TRP A 255 4.13 8.00 11.08
C TRP A 255 2.80 7.49 11.62
N LEU A 256 1.88 7.16 10.73
CA LEU A 256 0.68 6.38 11.00
C LEU A 256 0.79 5.07 10.23
N VAL A 257 0.43 3.97 10.89
CA VAL A 257 0.35 2.63 10.29
C VAL A 257 -1.03 2.07 10.61
N TYR A 258 -1.83 1.86 9.58
CA TYR A 258 -3.14 1.21 9.66
C TYR A 258 -2.99 -0.28 9.36
N PHE A 259 -3.87 -1.11 9.92
CA PHE A 259 -3.87 -2.56 9.72
C PHE A 259 -5.23 -3.17 10.10
N ASP A 260 -5.56 -4.33 9.54
CA ASP A 260 -6.76 -5.10 9.89
C ASP A 260 -6.52 -5.90 11.18
N ARG A 261 -7.36 -5.70 12.20
CA ARG A 261 -7.46 -6.59 13.36
C ARG A 261 -8.54 -7.61 13.07
N TYR A 262 -8.24 -8.51 12.14
CA TYR A 262 -9.22 -9.38 11.49
C TYR A 262 -10.01 -10.29 12.44
N ARG A 263 -9.43 -10.67 13.59
CA ARG A 263 -10.14 -11.44 14.64
C ARG A 263 -11.09 -10.60 15.50
N GLU A 264 -10.91 -9.29 15.49
CA GLU A 264 -11.75 -8.32 16.20
C GLU A 264 -12.74 -7.64 15.24
N HIS A 265 -12.73 -8.00 13.96
CA HIS A 265 -13.60 -7.44 12.91
C HIS A 265 -13.56 -5.91 12.84
N ARG A 266 -12.37 -5.32 13.05
CA ARG A 266 -12.15 -3.88 12.99
C ARG A 266 -10.74 -3.54 12.52
N TYR A 267 -10.57 -2.32 12.06
CA TYR A 267 -9.25 -1.77 11.80
C TYR A 267 -8.58 -1.28 13.09
N GLY A 268 -7.25 -1.30 13.06
CA GLY A 268 -6.40 -0.62 14.03
C GLY A 268 -5.49 0.38 13.36
N ALA A 269 -4.95 1.31 14.16
CA ALA A 269 -3.87 2.17 13.76
C ALA A 269 -2.91 2.39 14.92
N ILE A 270 -1.62 2.46 14.62
CA ILE A 270 -0.56 2.90 15.54
C ILE A 270 0.11 4.14 14.98
N SER A 271 0.75 4.92 15.85
CA SER A 271 1.54 6.06 15.43
C SER A 271 2.86 6.17 16.17
N SER A 272 3.86 6.75 15.50
CA SER A 272 5.19 6.98 16.05
C SER A 272 5.83 8.23 15.43
N THR A 273 6.68 8.92 16.19
CA THR A 273 7.53 10.01 15.70
C THR A 273 8.99 9.60 15.56
N ASP A 274 9.38 8.45 16.10
CA ASP A 274 10.78 7.98 16.16
C ASP A 274 10.98 6.55 15.62
N LEU A 275 9.91 5.90 15.16
CA LEU A 275 9.87 4.52 14.65
C LEU A 275 10.25 3.43 15.65
N SER A 276 10.46 3.78 16.92
CA SER A 276 10.84 2.87 18.00
C SER A 276 9.76 2.75 19.09
N HIS A 277 9.06 3.85 19.39
CA HIS A 277 7.95 3.89 20.31
C HIS A 277 6.63 4.06 19.54
N TRP A 278 5.71 3.12 19.75
CA TRP A 278 4.44 3.06 19.04
C TRP A 278 3.28 3.26 20.00
N THR A 279 2.38 4.19 19.65
CA THR A 279 1.14 4.44 20.39
C THR A 279 -0.04 3.89 19.60
N ASP A 280 -0.84 3.02 20.22
CA ASP A 280 -2.14 2.61 19.68
C ASP A 280 -3.09 3.81 19.65
N ILE A 281 -3.55 4.16 18.44
CA ILE A 281 -4.48 5.25 18.18
C ILE A 281 -5.79 4.73 17.55
N SER A 282 -6.09 3.44 17.71
CA SER A 282 -7.24 2.80 17.06
C SER A 282 -8.59 3.35 17.54
N ASN A 283 -8.64 3.99 18.71
CA ASN A 283 -9.84 4.68 19.19
C ASN A 283 -10.03 6.07 18.56
N ARG A 284 -9.09 6.54 17.73
CA ARG A 284 -9.13 7.86 17.07
C ARG A 284 -9.47 7.78 15.59
N ILE A 285 -9.50 6.58 15.01
CA ILE A 285 -9.79 6.38 13.60
C ILE A 285 -11.28 6.10 13.40
N ASP A 286 -11.83 6.62 12.32
CA ASP A 286 -13.21 6.39 11.88
C ASP A 286 -13.18 6.02 10.40
N LEU A 287 -13.72 4.85 10.06
CA LEU A 287 -13.53 4.19 8.77
C LEU A 287 -14.86 3.65 8.22
N PRO A 288 -15.01 3.54 6.88
CA PRO A 288 -16.16 2.88 6.27
C PRO A 288 -16.37 1.47 6.83
N LYS A 289 -17.63 1.10 7.08
CA LYS A 289 -17.97 -0.21 7.64
C LYS A 289 -17.60 -1.34 6.68
N GLY A 290 -16.87 -2.33 7.19
CA GLY A 290 -16.50 -3.53 6.43
C GLY A 290 -15.33 -3.34 5.47
N ILE A 291 -14.61 -2.21 5.58
CA ILE A 291 -13.31 -2.02 4.95
C ILE A 291 -12.35 -3.16 5.35
N ARG A 292 -11.56 -3.63 4.38
CA ARG A 292 -10.48 -4.61 4.54
C ARG A 292 -9.20 -4.11 3.87
N HIS A 293 -8.12 -4.86 4.04
CA HIS A 293 -6.75 -4.53 3.62
C HIS A 293 -6.66 -3.80 2.27
N GLY A 294 -5.86 -2.73 2.23
CA GLY A 294 -5.49 -2.01 1.02
C GLY A 294 -4.53 -0.87 1.37
N SER A 295 -4.21 -0.01 0.40
CA SER A 295 -3.17 1.03 0.54
C SER A 295 -3.72 2.45 0.68
N ILE A 296 -2.88 3.36 1.20
CA ILE A 296 -3.18 4.78 1.32
C ILE A 296 -2.19 5.58 0.48
N LEU A 297 -2.70 6.52 -0.32
CA LEU A 297 -1.90 7.46 -1.09
C LEU A 297 -2.39 8.89 -0.90
N LYS A 298 -1.55 9.86 -1.25
CA LYS A 298 -1.93 11.28 -1.30
C LYS A 298 -2.51 11.64 -2.67
N ILE A 299 -3.57 12.45 -2.67
CA ILE A 299 -4.19 13.02 -3.86
C ILE A 299 -4.33 14.54 -3.74
N THR A 300 -4.58 15.19 -4.86
CA THR A 300 -4.83 16.63 -4.94
C THR A 300 -6.29 16.96 -4.64
N PRO A 301 -6.59 18.21 -4.23
CA PRO A 301 -7.98 18.67 -4.09
C PRO A 301 -8.81 18.55 -5.37
N GLN A 302 -8.18 18.75 -6.53
CA GLN A 302 -8.82 18.62 -7.84
C GLN A 302 -9.23 17.16 -8.11
N GLU A 303 -8.34 16.20 -7.83
CA GLU A 303 -8.67 14.77 -7.97
C GLU A 303 -9.77 14.34 -7.01
N LEU A 304 -9.76 14.82 -5.76
CA LEU A 304 -10.86 14.55 -4.83
C LEU A 304 -12.20 15.10 -5.38
N THR A 305 -12.19 16.31 -5.93
CA THR A 305 -13.40 16.92 -6.50
C THR A 305 -13.96 16.07 -7.64
N VAL A 306 -13.09 15.53 -8.50
CA VAL A 306 -13.48 14.61 -9.58
C VAL A 306 -14.06 13.30 -9.04
N LEU A 307 -13.48 12.75 -7.96
CA LEU A 307 -13.95 11.52 -7.33
C LEU A 307 -15.28 11.65 -6.58
N GLN A 308 -15.67 12.87 -6.20
CA GLN A 308 -16.91 13.17 -5.49
C GLN A 308 -18.11 13.40 -6.41
N GLN A 309 -17.89 13.50 -7.73
CA GLN A 309 -18.94 13.58 -8.75
C GLN A 309 -19.53 12.20 -9.05
#